data_AF-A0A1A8E7L3-F1
#
_entry.id   AF-A0A1A8E7L3-F1
#
_cell.length_a   1.000
_cell.length_b   1.000
_cell.length_c   1.000
_cell.angle_alpha   90.00
_cell.angle_beta   90.00
_cell.angle_gamma   90.00
#
_symmetry.space_group_name_H-M   'P 1'
#
loop_
_entity.id
_entity.type
_entity.pdbx_description
1 polymer ?
#
loop_
_entity_poly.entity_id
_entity_poly.type
_entity_poly.pdbx_seq_one_letter_code
_entity_poly.pdbx_strand_id
1 'polypeptide(L)'
;KGVKLKLTIVDVPGFGDAVNNTECWRPVTDYIDQQFEQYFRDESGLNRKNLQDNRIHCCLYFISPFGQGLRPIDIEFMKALQDKVNVVPLVAKADCLTPLEIKKLKERVREEIDRYGLKIYQFPDCDSDEDEEIKQQDKELKESIPFAVIGGNTVVEVRCQRVRGRLYPWGIVEVENSSHCDFVKLRNMLIRSHMHDLKDTTNDCHYENYRAQ
;
A
#
# COMPACT_ATOMS: atom_id res chain seq x y z
N LYS A 1 -17.04 2.40 -20.63
CA LYS A 1 -16.56 3.81 -20.59
C LYS A 1 -15.25 3.83 -19.80
N GLY A 2 -14.15 4.32 -20.36
CA GLY A 2 -12.86 4.35 -19.67
C GLY A 2 -12.74 5.59 -18.78
N VAL A 3 -12.28 5.42 -17.54
CA VAL A 3 -11.93 6.53 -16.64
C VAL A 3 -10.49 6.95 -16.95
N LYS A 4 -10.26 8.24 -17.21
CA LYS A 4 -8.90 8.78 -17.38
C LYS A 4 -8.38 9.19 -16.00
N LEU A 5 -7.32 8.52 -15.54
CA LEU A 5 -6.69 8.76 -14.24
C LEU A 5 -5.29 9.32 -14.46
N LYS A 6 -4.96 10.41 -13.75
CA LYS A 6 -3.59 10.91 -13.63
C LYS A 6 -2.98 10.25 -12.39
N LEU A 7 -2.15 9.22 -12.61
CA LEU A 7 -1.44 8.53 -11.55
C LEU A 7 -0.03 9.10 -11.42
N THR A 8 0.35 9.51 -10.21
CA THR A 8 1.71 9.91 -9.85
C THR A 8 2.29 8.86 -8.92
N ILE A 9 3.48 8.36 -9.24
CA ILE A 9 4.21 7.41 -8.40
C ILE A 9 5.45 8.14 -7.90
N VAL A 10 5.59 8.23 -6.58
CA VAL A 10 6.77 8.78 -5.91
C VAL A 10 7.56 7.60 -5.36
N ASP A 11 8.82 7.49 -5.78
CA ASP A 11 9.72 6.45 -5.30
C ASP A 11 10.68 7.01 -4.24
N VAL A 12 11.02 6.19 -3.25
CA VAL A 12 11.90 6.56 -2.14
C VAL A 12 13.20 5.74 -2.25
N PRO A 13 14.24 6.26 -2.93
CA PRO A 13 15.49 5.53 -3.09
C PRO A 13 16.29 5.49 -1.78
N GLY A 14 17.04 4.41 -1.56
CA GLY A 14 18.02 4.31 -0.47
C GLY A 14 17.43 3.98 0.91
N PHE A 15 16.19 3.48 0.98
CA PHE A 15 15.59 3.06 2.24
C PHE A 15 16.35 1.88 2.87
N GLY A 16 16.93 2.09 4.06
CA GLY A 16 17.57 1.05 4.86
C GLY A 16 18.97 0.64 4.41
N ASP A 17 19.58 1.37 3.46
CA ASP A 17 20.92 1.06 2.92
C ASP A 17 22.06 1.62 3.79
N ALA A 18 21.78 2.59 4.65
CA ALA A 18 22.80 3.22 5.51
C ALA A 18 23.18 2.30 6.69
N VAL A 19 24.43 2.40 7.14
CA VAL A 19 24.91 1.69 8.35
C VAL A 19 24.18 2.19 9.60
N ASN A 20 23.89 3.48 9.65
CA ASN A 20 23.03 4.08 10.66
C ASN A 20 21.72 4.55 10.01
N ASN A 21 20.61 3.91 10.36
CA ASN A 21 19.27 4.23 9.86
C ASN A 21 18.45 5.01 10.88
N THR A 22 19.06 5.63 11.89
CA THR A 22 18.36 6.55 12.78
C THR A 22 17.69 7.64 11.94
N GLU A 23 16.36 7.71 11.99
CA GLU A 23 15.53 8.74 11.35
C GLU A 23 15.45 8.67 9.82
N CYS A 24 15.56 7.46 9.25
CA CYS A 24 15.39 7.25 7.80
C CYS A 24 14.01 7.67 7.26
N TRP A 25 13.01 7.85 8.13
CA TRP A 25 11.67 8.35 7.76
C TRP A 25 11.60 9.86 7.54
N ARG A 26 12.55 10.65 8.08
CA ARG A 26 12.49 12.12 8.02
C ARG A 26 12.33 12.68 6.60
N PRO A 27 13.15 12.28 5.61
CA PRO A 27 13.00 12.81 4.25
C PRO A 27 11.63 12.52 3.64
N VAL A 28 11.02 11.37 4.00
CA VAL A 28 9.70 10.97 3.52
C VAL A 28 8.61 11.79 4.22
N THR A 29 8.71 11.97 5.53
CA THR A 29 7.76 12.80 6.28
C THR A 29 7.83 14.26 5.85
N ASP A 30 9.03 14.80 5.63
CA ASP A 30 9.24 16.18 5.20
C ASP A 30 8.67 16.41 3.80
N TYR A 31 8.80 15.42 2.91
CA TYR A 31 8.21 15.48 1.58
C TYR A 31 6.67 15.48 1.63
N ILE A 32 6.07 14.65 2.49
CA ILE A 32 4.61 14.63 2.70
C ILE A 32 4.13 15.98 3.24
N ASP A 33 4.78 16.51 4.26
CA ASP A 33 4.45 17.81 4.84
C ASP A 33 4.57 18.93 3.81
N GLN A 34 5.60 18.89 2.96
CA GLN A 34 5.76 19.85 1.88
C GLN A 34 4.59 19.81 0.88
N GLN A 35 4.04 18.62 0.59
CA GLN A 35 2.86 18.52 -0.27
C GLN A 35 1.60 19.08 0.42
N PHE A 36 1.43 18.86 1.72
CA PHE A 36 0.34 19.45 2.48
C PHE A 36 0.45 20.98 2.57
N GLU A 37 1.62 21.51 2.87
CA GLU A 37 1.92 22.94 2.88
C GLU A 37 1.63 23.60 1.53
N GLN A 38 2.06 22.97 0.42
CA GLN A 38 1.80 23.49 -0.92
C GLN A 38 0.29 23.54 -1.20
N TYR A 39 -0.44 22.47 -0.86
CA TYR A 39 -1.89 22.42 -1.01
C TYR A 39 -2.60 23.49 -0.17
N PHE A 40 -2.17 23.67 1.08
CA PHE A 40 -2.71 24.68 1.99
C PHE A 40 -2.52 26.12 1.47
N ARG A 41 -1.34 26.42 0.91
CA ARG A 41 -1.06 27.72 0.28
C ARG A 41 -1.94 27.96 -0.94
N ASP A 42 -2.11 26.94 -1.77
CA ASP A 42 -2.91 27.03 -2.98
C ASP A 42 -4.41 27.20 -2.64
N GLU A 43 -4.92 26.50 -1.61
CA GLU A 43 -6.28 26.64 -1.08
C GLU A 43 -6.54 28.05 -0.51
N SER A 44 -5.57 28.58 0.23
CA SER A 44 -5.61 29.93 0.83
C SER A 44 -5.46 31.04 -0.21
N GLY A 45 -4.91 30.73 -1.39
CA GLY A 45 -4.66 31.68 -2.47
C GLY A 45 -5.93 32.17 -3.19
N LEU A 46 -5.76 33.19 -4.03
CA LEU A 46 -6.85 33.82 -4.81
C LEU A 46 -7.29 32.97 -6.02
N ASN A 47 -6.44 32.06 -6.52
CA ASN A 47 -6.68 31.27 -7.74
C ASN A 47 -7.17 29.85 -7.45
N ARG A 48 -8.32 29.73 -6.77
CA ARG A 48 -8.91 28.43 -6.36
C ARG A 48 -9.43 27.53 -7.49
N LYS A 49 -9.48 27.99 -8.74
CA LYS A 49 -10.15 27.26 -9.83
C LYS A 49 -9.35 26.11 -10.45
N ASN A 50 -8.02 26.09 -10.28
CA ASN A 50 -7.13 25.07 -10.86
C ASN A 50 -6.18 24.49 -9.81
N LEU A 51 -6.71 24.06 -8.66
CA LEU A 51 -5.92 23.39 -7.63
C LEU A 51 -5.46 22.02 -8.14
N GLN A 52 -4.14 21.78 -8.12
CA GLN A 52 -3.58 20.47 -8.41
C GLN A 52 -3.32 19.75 -7.10
N ASP A 53 -4.00 18.62 -6.90
CA ASP A 53 -3.75 17.78 -5.72
C ASP A 53 -2.50 16.93 -5.94
N ASN A 54 -1.41 17.29 -5.26
CA ASN A 54 -0.15 16.55 -5.22
C ASN A 54 0.07 15.82 -3.89
N ARG A 55 -0.94 15.79 -3.01
CA ARG A 55 -0.85 15.08 -1.73
C ARG A 55 -0.70 13.58 -1.95
N ILE A 56 -0.02 12.90 -1.03
CA ILE A 56 0.16 11.45 -1.10
C ILE A 56 -1.09 10.78 -0.52
N HIS A 57 -1.84 10.08 -1.37
CA HIS A 57 -3.09 9.42 -0.94
C HIS A 57 -2.88 8.04 -0.32
N CYS A 58 -1.78 7.36 -0.67
CA CYS A 58 -1.48 6.00 -0.24
C CYS A 58 0.02 5.75 -0.23
N CYS A 59 0.51 5.12 0.84
CA CYS A 59 1.88 4.67 0.98
C CYS A 59 1.91 3.14 0.97
N LEU A 60 2.54 2.55 -0.05
CA LEU A 60 2.76 1.11 -0.13
C LEU A 60 4.03 0.75 0.63
N TYR A 61 3.89 0.12 1.78
CA TYR A 61 5.01 -0.24 2.64
C TYR A 61 5.47 -1.67 2.37
N PHE A 62 6.67 -1.84 1.82
CA PHE A 62 7.22 -3.15 1.47
C PHE A 62 7.97 -3.79 2.66
N ILE A 63 7.38 -4.85 3.21
CA ILE A 63 7.95 -5.71 4.23
C ILE A 63 8.80 -6.79 3.55
N SER A 64 10.00 -7.01 4.10
CA SER A 64 10.90 -8.05 3.63
C SER A 64 10.32 -9.45 3.90
N PRO A 65 10.34 -10.38 2.92
CA PRO A 65 9.87 -11.75 3.13
C PRO A 65 10.85 -12.60 3.94
N PHE A 66 12.10 -12.17 4.08
CA PHE A 66 13.16 -12.94 4.75
C PHE A 66 13.13 -12.81 6.27
N GLY A 67 12.26 -11.94 6.81
CA GLY A 67 12.10 -11.74 8.25
C GLY A 67 11.13 -12.73 8.87
N GLN A 68 11.27 -12.95 10.18
CA GLN A 68 10.28 -13.68 10.97
C GLN A 68 9.06 -12.81 11.37
N GLY A 69 9.12 -11.51 11.11
CA GLY A 69 8.17 -10.46 11.48
C GLY A 69 8.66 -9.09 11.01
N LEU A 70 8.08 -8.02 11.54
CA LEU A 70 8.47 -6.63 11.31
C LEU A 70 9.81 -6.32 11.98
N ARG A 71 10.70 -5.65 11.26
CA ARG A 71 11.95 -5.19 11.84
C ARG A 71 11.69 -3.94 12.69
N PRO A 72 12.53 -3.64 13.70
CA PRO A 72 12.41 -2.41 14.49
C PRO A 72 12.34 -1.14 13.64
N ILE A 73 13.14 -1.07 12.57
CA ILE A 73 13.10 0.03 11.59
C ILE A 73 11.74 0.15 10.90
N ASP A 74 11.09 -0.97 10.59
CA ASP A 74 9.78 -0.97 9.95
C ASP A 74 8.71 -0.41 10.90
N ILE A 75 8.81 -0.76 12.20
CA ILE A 75 7.90 -0.28 13.24
C ILE A 75 8.05 1.23 13.44
N GLU A 76 9.27 1.75 13.59
CA GLU A 76 9.52 3.18 13.75
C GLU A 76 9.04 3.99 12.55
N PHE A 77 9.29 3.49 11.34
CA PHE A 77 8.87 4.13 10.10
C PHE A 77 7.35 4.16 9.94
N MET A 78 6.68 3.03 10.18
CA MET A 78 5.20 2.98 10.15
C MET A 78 4.59 3.87 11.23
N LYS A 79 5.19 3.95 12.43
CA LYS A 79 4.73 4.87 13.49
C LYS A 79 4.83 6.34 13.10
N ALA A 80 5.87 6.72 12.36
CA ALA A 80 6.04 8.10 11.90
C ALA A 80 5.09 8.46 10.75
N LEU A 81 4.71 7.48 9.91
CA LEU A 81 3.84 7.71 8.75
C LEU A 81 2.35 7.59 9.04
N GLN A 82 1.94 6.79 10.03
CA GLN A 82 0.53 6.46 10.28
C GLN A 82 -0.38 7.68 10.47
N ASP A 83 0.13 8.80 10.98
CA ASP A 83 -0.67 10.01 11.21
C ASP A 83 -0.77 10.89 9.95
N LYS A 84 0.10 10.69 8.97
CA LYS A 84 0.25 11.56 7.78
C LYS A 84 -0.26 10.93 6.48
N VAL A 85 -0.25 9.60 6.36
CA VAL A 85 -0.62 8.91 5.12
C VAL A 85 -1.25 7.55 5.41
N ASN A 86 -2.14 7.13 4.51
CA ASN A 86 -2.71 5.79 4.50
C ASN A 86 -1.62 4.75 4.18
N VAL A 87 -1.18 3.99 5.18
CA VAL A 87 -0.14 2.95 5.00
C VAL A 87 -0.79 1.61 4.66
N VAL A 88 -0.41 1.03 3.53
CA VAL A 88 -0.81 -0.31 3.09
C VAL A 88 0.40 -1.25 3.14
N PRO A 89 0.44 -2.21 4.09
CA PRO A 89 1.56 -3.13 4.21
C PRO A 89 1.51 -4.24 3.14
N LEU A 90 2.65 -4.45 2.47
CA LEU A 90 2.85 -5.43 1.41
C LEU A 90 4.02 -6.34 1.76
N VAL A 91 3.87 -7.65 1.58
CA VAL A 91 5.00 -8.59 1.63
C VAL A 91 5.62 -8.64 0.24
N ALA A 92 6.87 -8.17 0.13
CA ALA A 92 7.63 -8.16 -1.11
C ALA A 92 8.11 -9.57 -1.49
N LYS A 93 8.32 -9.83 -2.79
CA LYS A 93 8.91 -11.06 -3.32
C LYS A 93 8.30 -12.33 -2.69
N ALA A 94 6.97 -12.42 -2.72
CA ALA A 94 6.25 -13.53 -2.11
C ALA A 94 6.59 -14.91 -2.72
N ASP A 95 7.18 -14.95 -3.91
CA ASP A 95 7.69 -16.16 -4.57
C ASP A 95 8.87 -16.81 -3.85
N CYS A 96 9.52 -16.11 -2.91
CA CYS A 96 10.57 -16.69 -2.08
C CYS A 96 10.04 -17.56 -0.93
N LEU A 97 8.73 -17.51 -0.65
CA LEU A 97 8.11 -18.16 0.49
C LEU A 97 7.12 -19.23 0.05
N THR A 98 7.02 -20.30 0.84
CA THR A 98 5.96 -21.30 0.66
C THR A 98 4.61 -20.75 1.15
N PRO A 99 3.47 -21.27 0.66
CA PRO A 99 2.14 -20.82 1.11
C PRO A 99 1.94 -20.92 2.63
N LEU A 100 2.56 -21.92 3.28
CA LEU A 100 2.52 -22.09 4.73
C LEU A 100 3.31 -20.99 5.46
N GLU A 101 4.49 -20.62 4.94
CA GLU A 101 5.31 -19.54 5.48
C GLU A 101 4.66 -18.19 5.29
N ILE A 102 4.04 -17.93 4.13
CA ILE A 102 3.27 -16.71 3.88
C ILE A 102 2.16 -16.57 4.91
N LYS A 103 1.38 -17.64 5.16
CA LYS A 103 0.30 -17.61 6.15
C LYS A 103 0.83 -17.27 7.55
N LYS A 104 1.91 -17.93 7.99
CA LYS A 104 2.56 -17.65 9.27
C LYS A 104 3.09 -16.22 9.36
N LEU A 105 3.70 -15.70 8.28
CA LEU A 105 4.21 -14.35 8.24
C LEU A 105 3.08 -13.32 8.32
N LYS A 106 1.98 -13.53 7.59
CA LYS A 106 0.80 -12.66 7.65
C LYS A 106 0.19 -12.60 9.05
N GLU A 107 0.03 -13.75 9.71
CA GLU A 107 -0.47 -13.84 11.09
C GLU A 107 0.44 -13.07 12.05
N ARG A 108 1.76 -13.28 11.98
CA ARG A 108 2.72 -12.57 12.84
C ARG A 108 2.75 -11.06 12.61
N VAL A 109 2.75 -10.62 11.35
CA VAL A 109 2.73 -9.20 11.02
C VAL A 109 1.46 -8.54 11.56
N ARG A 110 0.31 -9.23 11.49
CA ARG A 110 -0.95 -8.74 12.05
C ARG A 110 -0.88 -8.61 13.58
N GLU A 111 -0.38 -9.63 14.26
CA GLU A 111 -0.17 -9.60 15.71
C GLU A 111 0.78 -8.47 16.14
N GLU A 112 1.84 -8.20 15.37
CA GLU A 112 2.79 -7.14 15.67
C GLU A 112 2.20 -5.75 15.40
N ILE A 113 1.44 -5.58 14.32
CA ILE A 113 0.68 -4.34 14.05
C ILE A 113 -0.22 -4.00 15.23
N ASP A 114 -0.98 -4.97 15.73
CA ASP A 114 -1.87 -4.78 16.88
C ASP A 114 -1.09 -4.52 18.17
N ARG A 115 0.00 -5.27 18.41
CA ARG A 115 0.85 -5.12 19.61
C ARG A 115 1.51 -3.74 19.69
N TYR A 116 1.98 -3.21 18.57
CA TYR A 116 2.63 -1.90 18.52
C TYR A 116 1.65 -0.74 18.30
N GLY A 117 0.36 -1.03 18.11
CA GLY A 117 -0.70 -0.05 17.89
C GLY A 117 -0.54 0.72 16.59
N LEU A 118 -0.06 0.05 15.52
CA LEU A 118 0.16 0.69 14.23
C LEU A 118 -1.19 0.88 13.50
N LYS A 119 -1.54 2.12 13.19
CA LYS A 119 -2.71 2.43 12.37
C LYS A 119 -2.37 2.26 10.90
N ILE A 120 -2.75 1.11 10.35
CA ILE A 120 -2.75 0.88 8.90
C ILE A 120 -4.06 1.36 8.28
N TYR A 121 -4.08 1.52 6.97
CA TYR A 121 -5.33 1.79 6.26
C TYR A 121 -6.33 0.67 6.53
N GLN A 122 -7.46 1.04 7.13
CA GLN A 122 -8.58 0.15 7.36
C GLN A 122 -9.59 0.39 6.25
N PHE A 123 -10.04 -0.70 5.64
CA PHE A 123 -11.14 -0.64 4.71
C PHE A 123 -12.40 -0.17 5.45
N PRO A 124 -13.19 0.74 4.86
CA PRO A 124 -14.49 1.11 5.39
C PRO A 124 -15.32 -0.13 5.74
N ASP A 125 -16.14 -0.04 6.77
CA ASP A 125 -17.15 -1.07 7.00
C ASP A 125 -18.24 -0.90 5.95
N CYS A 126 -18.54 -1.98 5.22
CA CYS A 126 -19.58 -2.01 4.22
C CYS A 126 -20.90 -1.59 4.88
N ASP A 127 -21.64 -0.68 4.25
CA ASP A 127 -22.95 -0.28 4.74
C ASP A 127 -23.88 -1.51 4.80
N SER A 128 -24.80 -1.52 5.76
CA SER A 128 -25.74 -2.63 5.96
C SER A 128 -26.57 -2.95 4.71
N ASP A 129 -26.72 -1.97 3.83
CA ASP A 129 -27.59 -2.00 2.66
C ASP A 129 -26.88 -2.51 1.39
N GLU A 130 -25.57 -2.80 1.45
CA GLU A 130 -24.81 -3.36 0.33
C GLU A 130 -25.05 -4.86 0.14
N ASP A 131 -24.91 -5.30 -1.12
CA ASP A 131 -25.05 -6.69 -1.52
C ASP A 131 -24.10 -7.61 -0.73
N GLU A 132 -24.60 -8.78 -0.32
CA GLU A 132 -23.83 -9.80 0.41
C GLU A 132 -22.55 -10.22 -0.34
N GLU A 133 -22.55 -10.16 -1.68
CA GLU A 133 -21.36 -10.44 -2.50
C GLU A 133 -20.24 -9.40 -2.32
N ILE A 134 -20.60 -8.12 -2.15
CA ILE A 134 -19.64 -7.02 -1.94
C ILE A 134 -19.05 -7.14 -0.53
N LYS A 135 -19.91 -7.38 0.47
CA LYS A 135 -19.49 -7.63 1.86
C LYS A 135 -18.50 -8.79 1.97
N GLN A 136 -18.75 -9.88 1.23
CA GLN A 136 -17.86 -11.03 1.21
C GLN A 136 -16.51 -10.69 0.55
N GLN A 137 -16.51 -9.92 -0.54
CA GLN A 137 -15.28 -9.47 -1.20
C GLN A 137 -14.44 -8.56 -0.30
N ASP A 138 -15.06 -7.63 0.42
CA ASP A 138 -14.34 -6.71 1.30
C ASP A 138 -13.79 -7.43 2.53
N LYS A 139 -14.50 -8.44 3.05
CA LYS A 139 -13.97 -9.31 4.11
C LYS A 139 -12.76 -10.09 3.63
N GLU A 140 -12.79 -10.65 2.42
CA GLU A 140 -11.64 -11.35 1.84
C GLU A 140 -10.45 -10.42 1.60
N LEU A 141 -10.70 -9.16 1.24
CA LEU A 141 -9.66 -8.13 1.12
C LEU A 141 -9.06 -7.78 2.48
N LYS A 142 -9.90 -7.56 3.51
CA LYS A 142 -9.47 -7.35 4.91
C LYS A 142 -8.58 -8.50 5.40
N GLU A 143 -8.98 -9.75 5.17
CA GLU A 143 -8.21 -10.94 5.56
C GLU A 143 -6.91 -11.12 4.78
N SER A 144 -6.84 -10.58 3.55
CA SER A 144 -5.67 -10.68 2.67
C SER A 144 -4.53 -9.74 3.05
N ILE A 145 -4.76 -8.75 3.94
CA ILE A 145 -3.71 -7.85 4.45
C ILE A 145 -2.83 -8.58 5.49
N PRO A 146 -1.50 -8.47 5.40
CA PRO A 146 -0.73 -7.76 4.37
C PRO A 146 -0.69 -8.53 3.02
N PHE A 147 -0.80 -7.81 1.91
CA PHE A 147 -0.85 -8.44 0.58
C PHE A 147 0.50 -9.04 0.21
N ALA A 148 0.51 -10.32 -0.20
CA ALA A 148 1.71 -10.98 -0.67
C ALA A 148 1.85 -10.79 -2.18
N VAL A 149 2.81 -9.96 -2.61
CA VAL A 149 2.93 -9.54 -4.01
C VAL A 149 4.20 -10.02 -4.68
N ILE A 150 4.07 -10.26 -5.98
CA ILE A 150 5.17 -10.67 -6.85
C ILE A 150 5.23 -9.67 -8.00
N GLY A 151 6.39 -9.04 -8.18
CA GLY A 151 6.64 -8.15 -9.31
C GLY A 151 7.35 -8.89 -10.44
N GLY A 152 6.87 -8.74 -11.67
CA GLY A 152 7.53 -9.29 -12.85
C GLY A 152 7.25 -8.44 -14.09
N ASN A 153 8.30 -7.94 -14.73
CA ASN A 153 8.19 -7.23 -16.02
C ASN A 153 8.36 -8.17 -17.22
N THR A 154 8.82 -9.40 -16.98
CA THR A 154 9.05 -10.38 -18.04
C THR A 154 7.71 -10.98 -18.49
N VAL A 155 7.51 -11.04 -19.80
CA VAL A 155 6.36 -11.71 -20.43
C VAL A 155 6.79 -13.13 -20.77
N VAL A 156 6.10 -14.10 -20.21
CA VAL A 156 6.32 -15.53 -20.43
C VAL A 156 5.09 -16.12 -21.12
N GLU A 157 5.30 -17.12 -21.96
CA GLU A 157 4.21 -17.82 -22.63
C GLU A 157 3.82 -19.06 -21.83
N VAL A 158 2.61 -19.07 -21.31
CA VAL A 158 2.05 -20.20 -20.56
C VAL A 158 0.73 -20.58 -21.23
N ARG A 159 0.58 -21.86 -21.62
CA ARG A 159 -0.66 -22.37 -22.25
C ARG A 159 -1.14 -21.52 -23.45
N CYS A 160 -0.21 -21.11 -24.33
CA CYS A 160 -0.46 -20.25 -25.49
C CYS A 160 -0.98 -18.84 -25.16
N GLN A 161 -0.84 -18.39 -23.90
CA GLN A 161 -1.15 -17.03 -23.48
C GLN A 161 0.11 -16.33 -22.98
N ARG A 162 0.27 -15.07 -23.39
CA ARG A 162 1.36 -14.22 -22.94
C ARG A 162 0.97 -13.59 -21.61
N VAL A 163 1.56 -14.10 -20.52
CA VAL A 163 1.29 -13.64 -19.16
C VAL A 163 2.53 -13.01 -18.57
N ARG A 164 2.36 -12.06 -17.63
CA ARG A 164 3.48 -11.49 -16.89
C ARG A 164 3.87 -12.43 -15.76
N GLY A 165 5.16 -12.76 -15.68
CA GLY A 165 5.62 -13.77 -14.73
C GLY A 165 7.13 -13.79 -14.55
N ARG A 166 7.56 -14.55 -13.55
CA ARG A 166 8.98 -14.86 -13.30
C ARG A 166 9.24 -16.31 -13.69
N LEU A 167 10.29 -16.54 -14.47
CA LEU A 167 10.73 -17.87 -14.87
C LEU A 167 11.83 -18.35 -13.93
N TYR A 168 11.64 -19.53 -13.37
CA TYR A 168 12.63 -20.25 -12.58
C TYR A 168 12.92 -21.61 -13.23
N PRO A 169 14.08 -22.23 -12.94
CA PRO A 169 14.38 -23.58 -13.43
C PRO A 169 13.33 -24.63 -13.03
N TRP A 170 12.63 -24.43 -11.91
CA TRP A 170 11.60 -25.33 -11.39
C TRP A 170 10.16 -24.96 -11.78
N GLY A 171 9.93 -23.83 -12.45
CA GLY A 171 8.57 -23.44 -12.82
C GLY A 171 8.41 -21.96 -13.14
N ILE A 172 7.17 -21.59 -13.48
CA ILE A 172 6.79 -20.23 -13.84
C ILE A 172 5.83 -19.69 -12.80
N VAL A 173 6.12 -18.50 -12.29
CA VAL A 173 5.24 -17.80 -11.35
C VAL A 173 4.55 -16.65 -12.06
N GLU A 174 3.25 -16.84 -12.31
CA GLU A 174 2.38 -15.84 -12.92
C GLU A 174 1.99 -14.74 -11.91
N VAL A 175 2.16 -13.47 -12.30
CA VAL A 175 1.85 -12.29 -11.47
C VAL A 175 0.35 -12.01 -11.39
N GLU A 176 -0.41 -12.34 -12.44
CA GLU A 176 -1.86 -12.09 -12.47
C GLU A 176 -2.69 -13.27 -11.95
N ASN A 177 -2.04 -14.31 -11.45
CA ASN A 177 -2.71 -15.50 -10.94
C ASN A 177 -2.94 -15.38 -9.43
N SER A 178 -4.23 -15.31 -9.03
CA SER A 178 -4.65 -15.21 -7.63
C SER A 178 -4.20 -16.39 -6.75
N SER A 179 -3.86 -17.54 -7.35
CA SER A 179 -3.34 -18.70 -6.61
C SER A 179 -1.86 -18.54 -6.26
N HIS A 180 -1.13 -17.69 -7.00
CA HIS A 180 0.30 -17.46 -6.79
C HIS A 180 0.57 -16.21 -5.96
N CYS A 181 -0.22 -15.14 -6.15
CA CYS A 181 -0.05 -13.92 -5.39
C CYS A 181 -1.32 -13.06 -5.32
N ASP A 182 -1.34 -12.16 -4.34
CA ASP A 182 -2.43 -11.22 -4.11
C ASP A 182 -2.31 -9.94 -4.97
N PHE A 183 -1.48 -9.94 -6.03
CA PHE A 183 -1.26 -8.76 -6.87
C PHE A 183 -2.55 -8.25 -7.52
N VAL A 184 -3.43 -9.16 -7.96
CA VAL A 184 -4.73 -8.79 -8.54
C VAL A 184 -5.63 -8.10 -7.51
N LYS A 185 -5.61 -8.58 -6.25
CA LYS A 185 -6.37 -7.98 -5.14
C LYS A 185 -5.86 -6.58 -4.84
N LEU A 186 -4.53 -6.41 -4.72
CA LEU A 186 -3.91 -5.10 -4.52
C LEU A 186 -4.25 -4.12 -5.65
N ARG A 187 -4.15 -4.57 -6.91
CA ARG A 187 -4.48 -3.74 -8.08
C ARG A 187 -5.94 -3.29 -8.07
N ASN A 188 -6.85 -4.21 -7.79
CA ASN A 188 -8.28 -3.92 -7.76
C ASN A 188 -8.62 -2.95 -6.62
N MET A 189 -8.00 -3.15 -5.44
CA MET A 189 -8.13 -2.26 -4.30
C MET A 189 -7.68 -0.83 -4.65
N LEU A 190 -6.48 -0.66 -5.20
CA LEU A 190 -5.90 0.67 -5.45
C LEU A 190 -6.58 1.44 -6.60
N ILE A 191 -7.05 0.73 -7.64
CA ILE A 191 -7.50 1.39 -8.89
C ILE A 191 -9.02 1.38 -9.03
N ARG A 192 -9.71 0.35 -8.52
CA ARG A 192 -11.14 0.17 -8.80
C ARG A 192 -12.03 0.55 -7.62
N SER A 193 -11.81 -0.05 -6.45
CA SER A 193 -12.75 0.10 -5.33
C SER A 193 -12.38 1.25 -4.41
N HIS A 194 -11.16 1.30 -3.90
CA HIS A 194 -10.81 2.13 -2.74
C HIS A 194 -10.05 3.42 -3.08
N MET A 195 -9.91 3.76 -4.37
CA MET A 195 -9.18 4.97 -4.79
C MET A 195 -9.84 6.25 -4.26
N HIS A 196 -11.16 6.33 -4.28
CA HIS A 196 -11.90 7.49 -3.78
C HIS A 196 -11.79 7.58 -2.25
N ASP A 197 -12.01 6.47 -1.57
CA ASP A 197 -11.90 6.39 -0.11
C ASP A 197 -10.51 6.76 0.43
N LEU A 198 -9.44 6.31 -0.25
CA LEU A 198 -8.06 6.72 0.10
C LEU A 198 -7.88 8.24 0.00
N LYS A 199 -8.51 8.89 -0.98
CA LYS A 199 -8.46 10.35 -1.12
C LYS A 199 -9.27 11.06 -0.05
N ASP A 200 -10.47 10.56 0.24
CA ASP A 200 -11.37 11.12 1.24
C ASP A 200 -10.73 11.01 2.63
N THR A 201 -10.19 9.85 2.99
CA THR A 201 -9.41 9.65 4.23
C THR A 201 -8.20 10.58 4.30
N THR A 202 -7.48 10.77 3.19
CA THR A 202 -6.35 11.71 3.16
C THR A 202 -6.80 13.15 3.40
N ASN A 203 -7.96 13.54 2.87
CA ASN A 203 -8.49 14.87 3.04
C ASN A 203 -9.02 15.09 4.47
N ASP A 204 -9.90 14.21 4.93
CA ASP A 204 -10.71 14.43 6.13
C ASP A 204 -9.97 14.06 7.42
N CYS A 205 -9.00 13.14 7.34
CA CYS A 205 -8.16 12.77 8.48
C CYS A 205 -6.78 13.42 8.38
N HIS A 206 -5.96 13.02 7.40
CA HIS A 206 -4.54 13.39 7.39
C HIS A 206 -4.31 14.89 7.15
N TYR A 207 -4.98 15.47 6.16
CA TYR A 207 -4.83 16.88 5.82
C TYR A 207 -5.50 17.80 6.86
N GLU A 208 -6.71 17.48 7.31
CA GLU A 208 -7.36 18.27 8.37
C GLU A 208 -6.60 18.20 9.71
N ASN A 209 -6.00 17.06 10.06
CA ASN A 209 -5.11 16.98 11.22
C ASN A 209 -3.89 17.88 11.07
N TYR A 210 -3.27 17.93 9.89
CA TYR A 210 -2.17 18.85 9.60
C TYR A 210 -2.61 20.32 9.67
N ARG A 211 -3.80 20.64 9.15
CA ARG A 211 -4.37 21.99 9.17
C ARG A 211 -4.74 22.47 10.57
N ALA A 212 -5.12 21.54 11.45
CA ALA A 212 -5.49 21.83 12.83
C ALA A 212 -4.29 21.99 13.78
N GLN A 213 -3.10 21.53 13.36
CA GLN A 213 -1.83 21.70 14.09
C GLN A 213 -1.28 23.12 13.93
#